data_AF-A0A017T390-F1
#
_entry.id   AF-A0A017T390-F1
#
_cell.length_a   1.000
_cell.length_b   1.000
_cell.length_c   1.000
_cell.angle_alpha   90.00
_cell.angle_beta   90.00
_cell.angle_gamma   90.00
#
_symmetry.space_group_name_H-M   'P 1'
#
loop_
_entity.id
_entity.type
_entity.pdbx_description
1 polymer ?
#
loop_
_entity_poly.entity_id
_entity_poly.type
_entity_poly.pdbx_seq_one_letter_code
_entity_poly.pdbx_strand_id
1 'polypeptide(L)'
;MKRAAQTLLIFLCLAFTAAAAFNVFSDNTEVEQLARTVACRDESSGCAPTLTQLSRTPFGQSMQFSTLKKNVGIRCSRTLMLVGPYECSRE
;
A
#
# COMPACT_ATOMS: atom_id res chain seq x y z
N MET A 1 -2.18 -26.54 -29.40
CA MET A 1 -1.58 -26.32 -28.06
C MET A 1 -0.83 -25.00 -27.93
N LYS A 2 0.09 -24.64 -28.84
CA LYS A 2 0.85 -23.36 -28.75
C LYS A 2 -0.03 -22.10 -28.68
N ARG A 3 -1.10 -22.03 -29.48
CA ARG A 3 -2.00 -20.85 -29.48
C ARG A 3 -2.82 -20.71 -28.19
N ALA A 4 -3.32 -21.80 -27.62
CA ALA A 4 -4.05 -21.76 -26.36
C ALA A 4 -3.16 -21.29 -25.20
N ALA A 5 -1.90 -21.76 -25.15
CA ALA A 5 -0.93 -21.32 -24.16
C ALA A 5 -0.55 -19.83 -24.34
N GLN A 6 -0.40 -19.37 -25.58
CA GLN A 6 -0.16 -17.95 -25.89
C GLN A 6 -1.34 -17.06 -25.46
N THR A 7 -2.56 -17.46 -25.79
CA THR A 7 -3.77 -16.74 -25.38
C THR A 7 -3.87 -16.68 -23.86
N LEU A 8 -3.64 -17.80 -23.17
CA LEU A 8 -3.63 -17.85 -21.71
C LEU A 8 -2.60 -16.88 -21.11
N LEU A 9 -1.37 -16.88 -21.64
CA LEU A 9 -0.31 -16.00 -21.17
C LEU A 9 -0.67 -14.51 -21.37
N ILE A 10 -1.23 -14.16 -22.53
CA ILE A 10 -1.70 -12.79 -22.80
C ILE A 10 -2.76 -12.37 -21.79
N PHE A 11 -3.75 -13.23 -21.51
CA PHE A 11 -4.77 -12.95 -20.49
C PHE A 11 -4.17 -12.76 -19.10
N LEU A 12 -3.20 -13.58 -18.71
CA LEU A 12 -2.50 -13.43 -17.43
C LEU A 12 -1.74 -12.09 -17.34
N CYS A 13 -1.04 -11.69 -18.40
CA CYS A 13 -0.35 -10.40 -18.45
C CYS A 13 -1.31 -9.22 -18.35
N LEU A 14 -2.44 -9.27 -19.05
CA LEU A 14 -3.48 -8.23 -18.98
C LEU A 14 -4.09 -8.14 -17.58
N ALA A 15 -4.43 -9.29 -16.98
CA ALA A 15 -4.98 -9.35 -15.63
C ALA A 15 -3.99 -8.80 -14.60
N PHE A 16 -2.71 -9.17 -14.69
CA PHE A 16 -1.67 -8.64 -13.81
C PHE A 16 -1.49 -7.12 -13.97
N THR A 17 -1.49 -6.63 -15.21
CA THR A 17 -1.35 -5.19 -15.49
C THR A 17 -2.52 -4.40 -14.92
N ALA A 18 -3.75 -4.90 -15.10
CA ALA A 18 -4.95 -4.28 -14.53
C ALA A 18 -4.91 -4.28 -12.99
N ALA A 19 -4.50 -5.39 -12.37
CA ALA A 19 -4.36 -5.49 -10.92
C ALA A 19 -3.29 -4.53 -10.39
N ALA A 20 -2.16 -4.41 -11.07
CA ALA A 20 -1.09 -3.47 -10.70
C ALA A 20 -1.56 -2.02 -10.79
N ALA A 21 -2.24 -1.65 -11.89
CA ALA A 21 -2.81 -0.32 -12.05
C ALA A 21 -3.84 -0.01 -10.96
N PHE A 22 -4.73 -0.96 -10.65
CA PHE A 22 -5.70 -0.80 -9.58
C PHE A 22 -5.04 -0.54 -8.24
N ASN A 23 -3.99 -1.29 -7.87
CA ASN A 23 -3.28 -1.11 -6.61
C ASN A 23 -2.58 0.25 -6.46
N VAL A 24 -2.22 0.90 -7.58
CA VAL A 24 -1.56 2.22 -7.56
C VAL A 24 -2.57 3.37 -7.58
N PHE A 25 -3.63 3.25 -8.39
CA PHE A 25 -4.55 4.34 -8.71
C PHE A 25 -5.89 4.27 -7.96
N SER A 26 -6.21 3.18 -7.25
CA SER A 26 -7.43 3.11 -6.46
C SER A 26 -7.40 4.09 -5.28
N ASP A 27 -8.58 4.28 -4.68
CA ASP A 27 -8.70 4.97 -3.40
C ASP A 27 -7.79 4.29 -2.35
N ASN A 28 -7.22 5.13 -1.50
CA ASN A 28 -6.21 4.79 -0.50
C ASN A 28 -6.58 5.26 0.90
N THR A 29 -7.78 5.83 1.06
CA THR A 29 -8.22 6.45 2.32
C THR A 29 -8.13 5.45 3.48
N GLU A 30 -8.57 4.21 3.28
CA GLU A 30 -8.51 3.16 4.30
C GLU A 30 -7.08 2.83 4.74
N VAL A 31 -6.14 2.74 3.79
CA VAL A 31 -4.76 2.37 4.11
C VAL A 31 -4.02 3.52 4.76
N GLU A 32 -4.32 4.76 4.37
CA GLU A 32 -3.78 5.93 5.03
C GLU A 32 -4.28 6.03 6.47
N GLN A 33 -5.56 5.74 6.73
CA GLN A 33 -6.10 5.67 8.10
C GLN A 33 -5.41 4.59 8.93
N LEU A 34 -5.16 3.41 8.33
CA LEU A 34 -4.42 2.33 8.98
C LEU A 34 -2.98 2.78 9.30
N ALA A 35 -2.30 3.41 8.34
CA ALA A 35 -0.94 3.89 8.51
C ALA A 35 -0.83 4.99 9.58
N ARG A 36 -1.80 5.91 9.64
CA ARG A 36 -1.91 6.93 10.70
C ARG A 36 -2.06 6.29 12.08
N THR A 37 -2.86 5.23 12.18
CA THR A 37 -3.03 4.47 13.43
C THR A 37 -1.71 3.84 13.88
N VAL A 38 -0.93 3.26 12.95
CA VAL A 38 0.39 2.67 13.26
C VAL A 38 1.43 3.74 13.62
N ALA A 39 1.40 4.90 12.94
CA ALA A 39 2.27 6.03 13.23
C ALA A 39 2.06 6.55 14.66
N CYS A 40 0.81 6.59 15.12
CA CYS A 40 0.44 7.07 16.45
C CYS A 40 0.56 6.06 17.60
N ARG A 41 0.88 4.79 17.32
CA ARG A 41 0.84 3.71 18.34
C ARG A 41 1.67 3.99 19.60
N ASP A 42 2.75 4.77 19.50
CA ASP A 42 3.65 5.09 20.61
C ASP A 42 3.50 6.56 21.09
N GLU A 43 2.50 7.29 20.60
CA GLU A 43 2.22 8.65 21.04
C GLU A 43 1.09 8.69 22.06
N SER A 44 1.19 9.61 23.02
CA SER A 44 0.13 9.91 23.99
C SER A 44 -1.07 10.56 23.30
N SER A 45 -2.21 10.63 23.99
CA SER A 45 -3.46 11.23 23.50
C SER A 45 -3.22 12.56 22.76
N GLY A 46 -3.77 12.68 21.55
CA GLY A 46 -3.63 13.89 20.70
C GLY A 46 -2.70 13.74 19.49
N CYS A 47 -2.28 12.52 19.14
CA CYS A 47 -1.48 12.28 17.94
C CYS A 47 -2.24 12.70 16.67
N ALA A 48 -1.70 13.70 15.97
CA ALA A 48 -2.20 14.20 14.69
C ALA A 48 -1.06 14.13 13.66
N PRO A 49 -0.77 12.94 13.09
CA PRO A 49 0.36 12.74 12.21
C PRO A 49 0.09 13.45 10.87
N THR A 50 1.06 14.23 10.41
CA THR A 50 1.01 14.89 9.10
C THR A 50 1.74 14.03 8.08
N LEU A 51 1.07 13.64 7.00
CA LEU A 51 1.70 12.90 5.90
C LEU A 51 2.66 13.83 5.16
N THR A 52 3.94 13.49 5.12
CA THR A 52 4.99 14.28 4.46
C THR A 52 5.47 13.67 3.16
N GLN A 53 5.43 12.34 3.05
CA GLN A 53 5.80 11.64 1.83
C GLN A 53 4.89 10.44 1.61
N LEU A 54 4.49 10.23 0.36
CA LEU A 54 3.73 9.07 -0.08
C LEU A 54 4.39 8.51 -1.33
N SER A 55 4.78 7.23 -1.28
CA SER A 55 5.28 6.47 -2.42
C SER A 55 4.40 5.25 -2.61
N ARG A 56 3.78 5.11 -3.78
CA ARG A 56 2.92 3.99 -4.12
C ARG A 56 3.54 3.14 -5.21
N THR A 57 3.50 1.83 -5.00
CA THR A 57 3.90 0.82 -5.98
C THR A 57 2.79 -0.23 -6.09
N PRO A 58 2.78 -1.03 -7.17
CA PRO A 58 1.82 -2.13 -7.29
C PRO A 58 1.85 -3.14 -6.13
N PHE A 59 2.97 -3.25 -5.43
CA PHE A 59 3.20 -4.24 -4.37
C PHE A 59 2.95 -3.69 -2.96
N GLY A 60 2.69 -2.40 -2.84
CA GLY A 60 2.56 -1.73 -1.56
C GLY A 60 2.98 -0.27 -1.64
N GLN A 61 2.91 0.39 -0.50
CA GLN A 61 3.16 1.81 -0.40
C GLN A 61 3.93 2.15 0.88
N SER A 62 4.78 3.15 0.77
CA SER A 62 5.53 3.71 1.88
C SER A 62 5.01 5.11 2.15
N MET A 63 4.73 5.39 3.41
CA MET A 63 4.25 6.67 3.90
C MET A 63 5.21 7.18 4.97
N GLN A 64 5.58 8.45 4.90
CA GLN A 64 6.26 9.12 5.99
C GLN A 64 5.30 10.07 6.67
N PHE A 65 5.23 9.96 7.98
CA PHE A 65 4.45 10.85 8.83
C PHE A 65 5.37 11.66 9.71
N SER A 66 5.13 12.96 9.80
CA SER A 66 5.68 13.82 10.84
C SER A 66 4.70 13.88 12.01
N THR A 67 5.18 13.51 13.18
CA THR A 67 4.47 13.59 14.45
C THR A 67 5.09 14.67 15.33
N LEU A 68 4.49 14.96 16.49
CA LEU A 68 5.03 15.95 17.42
C LEU A 68 6.42 15.56 17.95
N LYS A 69 6.72 14.26 18.03
CA LYS A 69 7.97 13.77 18.60
C LYS A 69 9.02 13.41 17.53
N LYS A 70 8.60 12.89 16.38
CA LYS A 70 9.52 12.33 15.38
C LYS A 70 8.88 12.17 13.99
N ASN A 71 9.73 11.92 13.00
CA ASN A 71 9.28 11.40 11.72
C ASN A 71 9.23 9.86 11.77
N VAL A 72 8.16 9.26 11.27
CA VAL A 72 7.93 7.81 11.27
C VAL A 72 7.67 7.34 9.84
N GLY A 73 8.48 6.41 9.37
CA GLY A 73 8.24 5.67 8.13
C GLY A 73 7.29 4.49 8.39
N ILE A 74 6.28 4.35 7.55
CA ILE A 74 5.29 3.28 7.58
C ILE A 74 5.27 2.62 6.21
N ARG A 75 5.39 1.29 6.18
CA ARG A 75 5.21 0.49 4.98
C ARG A 75 3.92 -0.29 5.08
N CYS A 76 3.06 -0.14 4.08
CA CYS A 76 1.81 -0.87 3.96
C CYS A 76 1.83 -1.74 2.69
N SER A 77 1.56 -3.02 2.83
CA SER A 77 1.48 -3.96 1.71
C SER A 77 0.27 -4.87 1.86
N ARG A 78 -0.18 -5.46 0.75
CA ARG A 78 -1.23 -6.48 0.81
C ARG A 78 -0.65 -7.83 1.22
N THR A 79 -1.42 -8.60 1.98
CA THR A 79 -1.00 -9.93 2.47
C THR A 79 -0.67 -10.91 1.33
N LEU A 80 -1.32 -10.82 0.16
CA LEU A 80 -1.03 -11.65 -1.02
C LEU A 80 -0.50 -10.82 -2.21
N MET A 81 0.48 -9.95 -1.96
CA MET A 81 1.15 -9.02 -2.93
C MET A 81 0.21 -8.03 -3.63
N LEU A 82 -0.73 -8.53 -4.45
CA LEU A 82 -1.69 -7.75 -5.25
C LEU A 82 -3.13 -7.82 -4.72
N VAL A 83 -3.44 -8.80 -3.87
CA VAL A 83 -4.80 -9.05 -3.36
C VAL A 83 -4.76 -9.29 -1.85
N GLY A 84 -5.88 -9.06 -1.17
CA GLY A 84 -6.00 -9.25 0.28
C GLY A 84 -5.97 -7.96 1.09
N PRO A 85 -6.16 -8.04 2.42
CA PRO A 85 -6.16 -6.87 3.30
C PRO A 85 -4.79 -6.20 3.31
N TYR A 86 -4.78 -4.90 3.63
CA TYR A 86 -3.53 -4.19 3.87
C TYR A 86 -3.05 -4.45 5.29
N GLU A 87 -1.76 -4.70 5.41
CA GLU A 87 -1.04 -4.71 6.67
C GLU A 87 0.00 -3.60 6.64
N CYS A 88 -0.01 -2.77 7.67
CA CYS A 88 0.92 -1.65 7.83
C CYS A 88 1.86 -1.92 9.00
N SER A 89 3.16 -1.72 8.79
CA SER A 89 4.19 -1.80 9.81
C SER A 89 5.08 -0.57 9.75
N ARG A 90 5.79 -0.27 10.85
CA ARG A 90 6.88 0.70 10.80
C ARG A 90 8.04 0.13 9.98
N GLU A 91 8.71 1.02 9.27
CA GLU A 91 10.02 0.76 8.67
C GLU A 91 11.13 0.91 9.72
#